data_AF-A0A7I9YH52-F1
#
_entry.id   AF-A0A7I9YH52-F1
#
_cell.length_a   1.000
_cell.length_b   1.000
_cell.length_c   1.000
_cell.angle_alpha   90.00
_cell.angle_beta   90.00
_cell.angle_gamma   90.00
#
_symmetry.space_group_name_H-M   'P 1'
#
loop_
_entity.id
_entity.type
_entity.pdbx_description
1 polymer ?
#
loop_
_entity_poly.entity_id
_entity_poly.type
_entity_poly.pdbx_seq_one_letter_code
_entity_poly.pdbx_strand_id
1 'polypeptide(L)'
;MNEWFNYAATGKILVFGLLVGAALPALFALATRINVAANGGSGGVGGRRPLLIAVSWAIFLLVLVVAVVGVLFVARDFLGHHFGWYLLGAKPQ
;
A
#
# COMPACT_ATOMS: atom_id res chain seq x y z
N MET A 1 7.77 9.41 -40.43
CA MET A 1 6.38 9.31 -39.96
C MET A 1 6.40 9.35 -38.44
N ASN A 2 5.90 10.45 -37.86
CA ASN A 2 5.72 10.80 -36.44
C ASN A 2 6.15 9.75 -35.37
N GLU A 3 7.33 9.92 -34.76
CA GLU A 3 7.66 9.34 -33.44
C GLU A 3 7.02 10.15 -32.30
N TRP A 4 5.82 10.70 -32.50
CA TRP A 4 5.13 11.48 -31.47
C TRP A 4 4.79 10.64 -30.23
N PHE A 5 4.78 9.30 -30.35
CA PHE A 5 4.48 8.39 -29.26
C PHE A 5 5.50 7.25 -29.17
N ASN A 6 6.18 7.15 -28.03
CA ASN A 6 7.13 6.07 -27.75
C ASN A 6 6.43 4.91 -27.02
N TYR A 7 5.95 3.93 -27.78
CA TYR A 7 5.24 2.76 -27.25
C TYR A 7 6.07 1.94 -26.25
N ALA A 8 7.40 1.86 -26.44
CA ALA A 8 8.27 1.13 -25.53
C ALA A 8 8.39 1.82 -24.16
N ALA A 9 8.50 3.16 -24.16
CA ALA A 9 8.51 3.95 -22.93
C ALA A 9 7.15 3.87 -22.22
N THR A 10 6.05 4.04 -22.96
CA THR A 10 4.69 3.92 -22.43
C THR A 10 4.45 2.55 -21.82
N GLY A 11 4.84 1.46 -22.49
CA GLY A 11 4.69 0.11 -21.97
C GLY A 11 5.42 -0.10 -20.65
N LYS A 12 6.65 0.44 -20.52
CA LYS A 12 7.42 0.38 -19.26
C LYS A 12 6.72 1.13 -18.13
N ILE A 13 6.24 2.34 -18.41
CA ILE A 13 5.52 3.17 -17.43
C ILE A 13 4.22 2.49 -17.00
N LEU A 14 3.48 1.92 -17.94
CA LEU A 14 2.24 1.19 -17.67
C LEU A 14 2.50 0.01 -16.73
N VAL A 15 3.50 -0.83 -17.04
CA VAL A 15 3.84 -1.98 -16.22
C VAL A 15 4.30 -1.55 -14.83
N PHE A 16 5.17 -0.54 -14.74
CA PHE A 16 5.63 -0.03 -13.43
C PHE A 16 4.49 0.59 -12.62
N GLY A 17 3.68 1.45 -13.24
CA GLY A 17 2.56 2.11 -12.60
C GLY A 17 1.51 1.10 -12.12
N LEU A 18 1.25 0.06 -12.92
CA LEU A 18 0.35 -1.02 -12.53
C LEU A 18 0.93 -1.83 -11.37
N LEU A 19 2.18 -2.29 -11.47
CA LEU A 19 2.79 -3.13 -10.44
C LEU A 19 2.95 -2.36 -9.12
N VAL A 20 3.50 -1.15 -9.16
CA VAL A 20 3.73 -0.34 -7.96
C VAL A 20 2.41 0.21 -7.40
N GLY A 21 1.52 0.70 -8.26
CA GLY A 21 0.24 1.26 -7.83
C GLY A 21 -0.73 0.21 -7.29
N ALA A 22 -0.78 -0.98 -7.90
CA ALA A 22 -1.67 -2.05 -7.46
C ALA A 22 -1.08 -2.92 -6.34
N ALA A 23 0.23 -2.81 -6.04
CA ALA A 23 0.87 -3.61 -4.99
C ALA A 23 0.19 -3.45 -3.62
N LEU A 24 -0.08 -2.21 -3.18
CA LEU A 24 -0.75 -1.95 -1.90
C LEU A 24 -2.17 -2.56 -1.86
N PRO A 25 -3.06 -2.24 -2.83
CA PRO A 25 -4.39 -2.86 -2.89
C PRO A 25 -4.34 -4.39 -2.94
N ALA A 26 -3.38 -4.97 -3.68
CA ALA A 26 -3.21 -6.41 -3.77
C ALA A 26 -2.79 -7.04 -2.42
N LEU A 27 -1.85 -6.43 -1.70
CA LEU A 27 -1.46 -6.87 -0.36
C LEU A 27 -2.63 -6.79 0.63
N PHE A 28 -3.42 -5.74 0.56
CA PHE A 28 -4.63 -5.60 1.38
C PHE A 28 -5.65 -6.71 1.07
N ALA A 29 -5.92 -6.97 -0.22
CA ALA A 29 -6.81 -8.05 -0.64
C ALA A 29 -6.29 -9.45 -0.22
N LEU A 30 -4.98 -9.65 -0.21
CA LEU A 30 -4.38 -10.87 0.30
C LEU A 30 -4.59 -11.01 1.82
N ALA A 31 -4.37 -9.93 2.58
CA ALA A 31 -4.59 -9.91 4.02
C ALA A 31 -6.05 -10.22 4.39
N THR A 32 -7.02 -9.64 3.67
CA THR A 32 -8.46 -9.93 3.88
C THR A 32 -8.77 -11.38 3.60
N ARG A 33 -8.25 -11.95 2.50
CA ARG A 33 -8.43 -13.37 2.17
C ARG A 33 -7.87 -14.29 3.26
N ILE A 34 -6.67 -14.00 3.77
CA ILE A 34 -6.06 -14.76 4.88
C ILE A 34 -6.92 -14.62 6.15
N ASN A 35 -7.40 -13.41 6.45
CA ASN A 35 -8.22 -13.16 7.64
C ASN A 35 -9.55 -13.92 7.61
N VAL A 36 -10.23 -13.97 6.45
CA VAL A 36 -11.46 -14.75 6.27
C VAL A 36 -11.19 -16.24 6.48
N ALA A 37 -10.11 -16.77 5.92
CA ALA A 37 -9.71 -18.16 6.13
C ALA A 37 -9.34 -18.44 7.60
N ALA A 38 -8.74 -17.47 8.30
CA ALA A 38 -8.36 -17.59 9.70
C ALA A 38 -9.56 -17.65 10.66
N ASN A 39 -10.68 -17.03 10.29
CA ASN A 39 -11.91 -16.96 11.07
C ASN A 39 -12.94 -18.05 10.72
N GLY A 40 -12.56 -19.09 9.98
CA GLY A 40 -13.41 -20.25 9.70
C GLY A 40 -14.20 -20.21 8.38
N GLY A 41 -14.04 -19.15 7.57
CA GLY A 41 -14.71 -19.02 6.27
C GLY A 41 -16.23 -18.84 6.37
N SER A 42 -16.89 -18.55 5.24
CA SER A 42 -18.32 -18.19 5.18
C SER A 42 -19.29 -19.38 5.25
N GLY A 43 -18.94 -20.50 5.90
CA GLY A 43 -19.86 -21.65 5.94
C GLY A 43 -19.44 -22.94 6.67
N GLY A 44 -18.46 -22.93 7.57
CA GLY A 44 -18.02 -24.18 8.20
C GLY A 44 -17.62 -24.06 9.67
N VAL A 45 -17.85 -25.15 10.41
CA VAL A 45 -17.51 -25.43 11.82
C VAL A 45 -15.97 -25.46 12.04
N GLY A 46 -15.23 -24.55 11.41
CA GLY A 46 -13.78 -24.44 11.51
C GLY A 46 -13.39 -23.49 12.64
N GLY A 47 -12.67 -24.00 13.65
CA GLY A 47 -12.17 -23.20 14.76
C GLY A 47 -11.24 -22.07 14.29
N ARG A 48 -11.29 -20.93 15.02
CA ARG A 48 -10.38 -19.80 14.81
C ARG A 48 -8.92 -20.25 14.84
N ARG A 49 -8.14 -19.84 13.83
CA ARG A 49 -6.71 -20.13 13.73
C ARG A 49 -5.90 -18.91 14.14
N PRO A 50 -5.49 -18.78 15.43
CA PRO A 50 -4.89 -17.55 15.96
C PRO A 50 -3.62 -17.13 15.23
N LEU A 51 -2.82 -18.09 14.75
CA LEU A 51 -1.63 -17.81 13.96
C LEU A 51 -1.95 -17.07 12.64
N LEU A 52 -2.98 -17.52 11.90
CA LEU A 52 -3.37 -16.88 10.65
C LEU A 52 -4.00 -15.50 10.89
N ILE A 53 -4.68 -15.31 12.03
CA ILE A 53 -5.19 -14.00 12.44
C ILE A 53 -4.01 -13.05 12.65
N ALA A 54 -2.99 -13.46 13.42
CA ALA A 54 -1.80 -12.65 13.67
C ALA A 54 -1.08 -12.27 12.36
N VAL A 55 -0.93 -13.22 11.43
CA VAL A 55 -0.32 -12.96 10.11
C VAL A 55 -1.14 -11.96 9.30
N SER A 56 -2.47 -12.09 9.25
CA SER A 56 -3.31 -11.13 8.52
C SER A 56 -3.21 -9.72 9.10
N TRP A 57 -3.18 -9.59 10.43
CA TRP A 57 -3.01 -8.32 11.12
C TRP A 57 -1.64 -7.71 10.90
N ALA A 58 -0.58 -8.51 10.86
CA ALA A 58 0.75 -8.04 10.51
C ALA A 58 0.79 -7.43 9.10
N ILE A 59 0.12 -8.06 8.12
CA ILE A 59 0.05 -7.53 6.75
C ILE A 59 -0.79 -6.25 6.72
N PHE A 60 -1.93 -6.18 7.43
CA PHE A 60 -2.72 -4.95 7.51
C PHE A 60 -1.92 -3.78 8.12
N LEU A 61 -1.18 -4.04 9.20
CA LEU A 61 -0.36 -3.02 9.85
C LEU A 61 0.75 -2.55 8.92
N LEU A 62 1.40 -3.46 8.20
CA LEU A 62 2.39 -3.10 7.19
C LEU A 62 1.79 -2.20 6.11
N VAL A 63 0.64 -2.58 5.54
CA VAL A 63 -0.07 -1.77 4.54
C VAL A 63 -0.42 -0.39 5.07
N LEU A 64 -0.93 -0.31 6.32
CA LEU A 64 -1.26 0.95 6.98
C LEU A 64 -0.02 1.84 7.14
N VAL A 65 1.10 1.28 7.61
CA VAL A 65 2.36 2.01 7.77
C VAL A 65 2.83 2.56 6.43
N VAL A 66 2.83 1.75 5.38
CA VAL A 66 3.24 2.22 4.04
C VAL A 66 2.32 3.32 3.52
N ALA A 67 1.00 3.18 3.70
CA ALA A 67 0.04 4.21 3.29
C ALA A 67 0.25 5.52 4.04
N VAL A 68 0.41 5.47 5.37
CA VAL A 68 0.67 6.65 6.21
C VAL A 68 1.99 7.31 5.79
N VAL A 69 3.06 6.55 5.60
CA VAL A 69 4.34 7.09 5.14
C VAL A 69 4.22 7.72 3.75
N GLY A 70 3.50 7.09 2.83
CA GLY A 70 3.25 7.65 1.50
C GLY A 70 2.50 8.98 1.56
N VAL A 71 1.44 9.07 2.38
CA VAL A 71 0.69 10.32 2.59
C VAL A 71 1.56 11.38 3.24
N LEU A 72 2.31 11.04 4.30
CA LEU A 72 3.21 11.97 4.98
C LEU A 72 4.33 12.45 4.06
N PHE A 73 4.83 11.60 3.16
CA PHE A 73 5.85 11.99 2.20
C PHE A 73 5.31 13.01 1.19
N VAL A 74 4.10 12.79 0.66
CA VAL A 74 3.44 13.74 -0.25
C VAL A 74 3.07 15.05 0.46
N ALA A 75 2.65 14.97 1.72
CA ALA A 75 2.26 16.12 2.52
C ALA A 75 3.40 16.76 3.33
N ARG A 76 4.66 16.29 3.18
CA ARG A 76 5.78 16.68 4.06
C ARG A 76 5.98 18.20 4.15
N ASP A 77 5.83 18.89 3.02
CA ASP A 77 6.07 20.34 2.92
C ASP A 77 4.88 21.12 3.52
N PHE A 78 3.65 20.58 3.41
CA PHE A 78 2.48 21.11 4.11
C PHE A 78 2.60 20.97 5.63
N LEU A 79 3.11 19.83 6.12
CA LEU A 79 3.33 19.61 7.55
C LEU A 79 4.42 20.53 8.11
N GLY A 80 5.50 20.72 7.36
CA GLY A 80 6.57 21.65 7.73
C GLY A 80 6.07 23.10 7.85
N HIS A 81 5.24 23.55 6.91
CA HIS A 81 4.76 24.93 6.89
C HIS A 81 3.63 25.21 7.89
N HIS A 82 2.69 24.28 8.09
CA HIS A 82 1.51 24.53 8.93
C HIS A 82 1.67 24.06 10.37
N PHE A 83 2.43 22.99 10.60
CA PHE A 83 2.61 22.38 11.92
C PHE A 83 4.04 22.50 12.47
N GLY A 84 4.99 23.06 11.70
CA GLY A 84 6.40 23.14 12.08
C GLY A 84 7.08 21.76 12.14
N TRP A 85 6.46 20.73 11.58
CA TRP A 85 6.94 19.35 11.62
C TRP A 85 7.74 19.01 10.37
N TYR A 86 9.06 19.13 10.46
CA TYR A 86 9.99 18.77 9.39
C TYR A 86 10.30 17.25 9.39
N LEU A 87 9.29 16.43 9.14
CA LEU A 87 9.48 14.99 8.91
C LEU A 87 9.89 14.71 7.45
N LEU A 88 10.65 13.61 7.24
CA LEU A 88 10.96 13.04 5.91
C LEU A 88 11.73 13.98 4.95
N GLY A 89 12.70 14.74 5.49
CA GLY A 89 13.64 15.53 4.68
C GLY A 89 13.09 16.87 4.19
N ALA A 90 11.96 17.33 4.73
CA ALA A 90 11.50 18.71 4.58
C ALA A 90 12.59 19.67 5.11
N LYS A 91 12.97 20.67 4.31
CA LYS A 91 13.93 21.71 4.71
C LYS A 91 13.17 22.93 5.18
N PRO A 92 13.56 23.57 6.30
CA PRO A 92 13.08 24.90 6.63
C PRO A 92 13.42 25.86 5.48
N GLN A 93 12.42 26.61 5.03
CA GLN A 93 12.59 27.70 4.08
C GLN A 93 12.89 28.99 4.85
#